data_AF-A0A514XJY3-F1
#
_entry.id   AF-A0A514XJY3-F1
#
_cell.length_a   1.000
_cell.length_b   1.000
_cell.length_c   1.000
_cell.angle_alpha   90.00
_cell.angle_beta   90.00
_cell.angle_gamma   90.00
#
_symmetry.space_group_name_H-M   'P 1'
#
loop_
_entity.id
_entity.type
_entity.pdbx_description
1 polymer ?
#
loop_
_entity_poly.entity_id
_entity_poly.type
_entity_poly.pdbx_seq_one_letter_code
_entity_poly.pdbx_strand_id
1 'polypeptide(L)'
;MNKLSGLLLVFVVIGSVAHADQTLKYFNNDKYNDVKIKTYQKANLNEVCFKGGKPNCKAWTTFNAKPKTPTKNPTPLAGNPAALYCWDVGAKNRILKAQNSDQYDFCVFDDNSMIDSWDLYYKHFPK
;
A
#
# COMPACT_ATOMS: atom_id res chain seq x y z
N MET A 1 38.07 -41.91 21.48
CA MET A 1 37.61 -42.02 20.09
C MET A 1 36.16 -41.59 20.01
N ASN A 2 35.92 -40.50 19.29
CA ASN A 2 34.71 -39.93 18.64
C ASN A 2 33.37 -40.62 18.92
N LYS A 3 32.25 -39.92 19.19
CA LYS A 3 31.68 -38.77 18.46
C LYS A 3 30.71 -38.01 19.39
N LEU A 4 30.87 -36.70 19.56
CA LEU A 4 29.78 -35.84 20.01
C LEU A 4 29.24 -35.11 18.78
N SER A 5 28.23 -35.71 18.15
CA SER A 5 27.53 -35.10 17.01
C SER A 5 26.60 -34.04 17.57
N GLY A 6 27.04 -32.77 17.52
CA GLY A 6 26.21 -31.63 17.86
C GLY A 6 25.05 -31.54 16.86
N LEU A 7 23.83 -31.75 17.35
CA LEU A 7 22.62 -31.47 16.60
C LEU A 7 22.46 -29.96 16.54
N LEU A 8 22.96 -29.35 15.45
CA LEU A 8 22.72 -27.94 15.15
C LEU A 8 21.24 -27.79 14.78
N LEU A 9 20.41 -27.46 15.77
CA LEU A 9 19.04 -26.99 15.56
C LEU A 9 19.11 -25.65 14.82
N VAL A 10 19.14 -25.71 13.49
CA VAL A 10 18.91 -24.55 12.64
C VAL A 10 17.43 -24.20 12.79
N PHE A 11 17.12 -23.33 13.74
CA PHE A 11 15.86 -22.59 13.73
C PHE A 11 15.90 -21.68 12.49
N VAL A 12 15.39 -22.19 11.36
CA VAL A 12 14.98 -21.34 10.26
C VAL A 12 13.81 -20.52 10.79
N VAL A 13 14.13 -19.32 11.29
CA VAL A 13 13.12 -18.30 11.52
C VAL A 13 12.60 -17.96 10.13
N ILE A 14 11.54 -18.63 9.71
CA ILE A 14 10.70 -18.18 8.61
C ILE A 14 9.95 -16.97 9.17
N GLY A 15 10.68 -15.85 9.30
CA GLY A 15 10.12 -14.59 9.69
C GLY A 15 9.09 -14.25 8.64
N SER A 16 7.81 -14.28 9.03
CA SER A 16 6.76 -13.66 8.25
C SER A 16 7.22 -12.21 8.10
N VAL A 17 7.65 -11.81 6.90
CA VAL A 17 7.91 -10.41 6.60
C VAL A 17 6.56 -9.71 6.64
N ALA A 18 6.16 -9.30 7.84
CA ALA A 18 5.32 -8.13 7.99
C ALA A 18 6.07 -7.04 7.23
N HIS A 19 5.51 -6.56 6.12
CA HIS A 19 6.09 -5.47 5.35
C HIS A 19 6.05 -4.21 6.22
N ALA A 20 7.05 -4.10 7.08
CA ALA A 20 7.34 -2.96 7.94
C ALA A 20 7.74 -1.77 7.08
N ASP A 21 7.52 -0.57 7.62
CA ASP A 21 7.80 0.73 7.04
C ASP A 21 8.74 0.71 5.82
N GLN A 22 8.17 0.86 4.62
CA GLN A 22 8.90 0.77 3.35
C GLN A 22 9.06 2.17 2.76
N THR A 23 10.25 2.48 2.22
CA THR A 23 10.44 3.67 1.40
C THR A 23 10.32 3.28 -0.06
N LEU A 24 9.29 3.81 -0.72
CA LEU A 24 9.09 3.68 -2.15
C LEU A 24 9.44 4.98 -2.86
N LYS A 25 9.53 4.96 -4.18
CA LYS A 25 9.82 6.17 -4.96
C LYS A 25 8.95 6.30 -6.19
N TYR A 26 8.65 7.54 -6.56
CA TYR A 26 8.06 7.86 -7.87
C TYR A 26 8.94 8.84 -8.62
N PHE A 27 8.96 8.71 -9.94
CA PHE A 27 9.68 9.63 -10.81
C PHE A 27 8.80 10.82 -11.16
N ASN A 28 9.30 12.03 -10.99
CA ASN A 28 8.63 13.27 -11.35
C ASN A 28 9.65 14.39 -11.55
N ASN A 29 9.55 15.15 -12.64
CA ASN A 29 10.48 16.24 -13.01
C ASN A 29 11.96 15.80 -12.96
N ASP A 30 12.29 14.76 -13.71
CA ASP A 30 13.65 14.22 -13.86
C ASP A 30 14.34 13.73 -12.58
N LYS A 31 13.57 13.50 -11.52
CA LYS A 31 14.07 12.97 -10.25
C LYS A 31 13.13 11.96 -9.62
N TYR A 32 13.71 11.06 -8.83
CA TYR A 32 12.95 10.22 -7.91
C TYR A 32 12.62 11.00 -6.63
N ASN A 33 11.39 10.84 -6.16
CA ASN A 33 10.91 11.40 -4.90
C ASN A 33 10.51 10.22 -4.02
N ASP A 34 11.02 10.21 -2.79
CA ASP A 34 10.75 9.15 -1.83
C ASP A 34 9.40 9.34 -1.16
N VAL A 35 8.77 8.23 -0.82
CA VAL A 35 7.49 8.15 -0.10
C VAL A 35 7.65 7.07 0.94
N LYS A 36 7.63 7.44 2.23
CA LYS A 36 7.64 6.45 3.30
C LYS A 36 6.22 5.98 3.53
N ILE A 37 6.03 4.68 3.46
CA ILE A 37 4.78 3.98 3.68
C ILE A 37 4.84 3.35 5.06
N LYS A 38 3.76 3.49 5.81
CA LYS A 38 3.55 2.89 7.12
C LYS A 38 2.24 2.12 7.11
N THR A 39 2.28 0.89 7.59
CA THR A 39 1.09 0.05 7.71
C THR A 39 0.35 0.36 9.02
N TYR A 40 -0.96 0.60 8.94
CA TYR A 40 -1.82 0.79 10.11
C TYR A 40 -3.18 0.11 9.88
N GLN A 41 -3.54 -0.83 10.76
CA GLN A 41 -4.83 -1.56 10.70
C GLN A 41 -5.17 -2.09 9.29
N LYS A 42 -4.18 -2.71 8.62
CA LYS A 42 -4.24 -3.24 7.24
C LYS A 42 -4.27 -2.21 6.11
N ALA A 43 -4.07 -0.93 6.40
CA ALA A 43 -3.88 0.10 5.38
C ALA A 43 -2.40 0.46 5.27
N ASN A 44 -1.82 0.33 4.09
CA ASN A 44 -0.53 0.91 3.77
C ASN A 44 -0.70 2.38 3.35
N LEU A 45 -0.27 3.30 4.22
CA LEU A 45 -0.48 4.76 4.08
C LEU A 45 0.85 5.50 4.00
N ASN A 46 0.92 6.63 3.32
CA ASN A 46 2.13 7.45 3.38
C ASN A 46 2.27 8.21 4.72
N GLU A 47 3.51 8.66 5.01
CA GLU A 47 3.87 9.38 6.24
C GLU A 47 3.04 10.65 6.51
N VAL A 48 2.47 11.27 5.47
CA VAL A 48 1.61 12.45 5.56
C VAL A 48 0.45 12.24 6.53
N CYS A 49 -0.04 11.00 6.64
CA CYS A 49 -1.13 10.66 7.54
C CYS A 49 -0.75 10.71 9.03
N PHE A 50 0.52 10.56 9.41
CA PHE A 50 0.92 10.19 10.77
C PHE A 50 1.49 11.34 11.63
N LYS A 51 1.16 12.60 11.34
CA LYS A 51 1.67 13.78 12.07
C LYS A 51 1.40 13.76 13.58
N GLY A 52 0.37 13.04 14.05
CA GLY A 52 -0.01 12.91 15.46
C GLY A 52 0.03 11.47 16.00
N GLY A 53 0.84 10.59 15.40
CA GLY A 53 0.98 9.19 15.80
C GLY A 53 -0.09 8.25 15.21
N LYS A 54 -1.37 8.62 15.27
CA LYS A 54 -2.47 7.94 14.55
C LYS A 54 -2.73 8.62 13.20
N PRO A 55 -3.18 7.88 12.17
CA PRO A 55 -3.47 8.47 10.87
C PRO A 55 -4.66 9.43 10.96
N ASN A 56 -4.47 10.65 10.47
CA ASN A 56 -5.51 11.68 10.36
C ASN A 56 -5.35 12.40 9.01
N CYS A 57 -5.88 11.79 7.96
CA CYS A 57 -5.74 12.23 6.57
C CYS A 57 -6.92 11.71 5.75
N LYS A 58 -7.12 12.25 4.55
CA LYS A 58 -8.23 11.88 3.66
C LYS A 58 -8.17 10.42 3.22
N ALA A 59 -6.98 9.88 2.97
CA ALA A 59 -6.80 8.47 2.65
C ALA A 59 -7.33 7.54 3.77
N TRP A 60 -6.98 7.83 5.02
CA TRP A 60 -7.47 7.07 6.18
C TRP A 60 -8.96 7.25 6.44
N THR A 61 -9.47 8.48 6.29
CA THR A 61 -10.91 8.75 6.38
C THR A 61 -11.67 7.96 5.33
N THR A 62 -11.14 7.89 4.10
CA THR A 62 -11.76 7.16 2.99
C THR A 62 -11.74 5.66 3.21
N PHE A 63 -10.63 5.09 3.69
CA PHE A 63 -10.50 3.66 4.02
C PHE A 63 -11.51 3.17 5.06
N ASN A 64 -11.98 4.06 5.94
CA ASN A 64 -12.96 3.73 6.97
C ASN A 64 -14.38 4.21 6.64
N ALA A 65 -14.57 4.87 5.50
CA ALA A 65 -15.87 5.33 5.06
C ALA A 65 -16.71 4.16 4.53
N LYS A 66 -17.98 4.44 4.22
CA LYS A 66 -18.80 3.49 3.46
C LYS A 66 -18.27 3.37 2.03
N PRO A 67 -18.30 2.18 1.42
CA PRO A 67 -17.94 1.99 0.02
C PRO A 67 -18.75 2.93 -0.89
N LYS A 68 -18.06 3.66 -1.76
CA LYS A 68 -18.71 4.24 -2.94
C LYS A 68 -19.03 3.14 -3.95
N THR A 69 -20.15 3.27 -4.63
CA THR A 69 -20.51 2.40 -5.75
C THR A 69 -19.51 2.61 -6.89
N PRO A 70 -18.85 1.55 -7.39
CA PRO A 70 -17.95 1.68 -8.53
C PRO A 70 -18.68 2.20 -9.76
N THR A 71 -18.10 3.16 -10.46
CA THR A 71 -18.70 3.65 -11.71
C THR A 71 -18.62 2.53 -12.74
N LYS A 72 -19.76 2.15 -13.34
CA LYS A 72 -19.78 1.17 -14.43
C LYS A 72 -19.08 1.78 -15.64
N ASN A 73 -17.83 1.37 -15.91
CA ASN A 73 -17.20 1.67 -17.18
C ASN A 73 -17.93 0.89 -18.29
N PRO A 74 -18.42 1.55 -19.36
CA PRO A 74 -19.13 0.89 -20.45
C PRO A 74 -18.23 0.00 -21.32
N THR A 75 -16.91 0.00 -21.07
CA THR A 75 -15.92 -0.77 -21.83
C THR A 75 -15.42 -1.95 -20.99
N PRO A 76 -15.69 -3.22 -21.38
CA PRO A 76 -15.33 -4.43 -20.62
C PRO A 76 -13.82 -4.65 -20.41
N LEU A 77 -12.95 -3.85 -21.03
CA LEU A 77 -11.49 -3.93 -20.96
C LEU A 77 -10.85 -2.88 -20.03
N ALA A 78 -11.65 -2.08 -19.32
CA ALA A 78 -11.14 -0.90 -18.64
C ALA A 78 -10.52 -1.23 -17.25
N GLY A 79 -9.20 -1.29 -17.18
CA GLY A 79 -8.39 -0.99 -15.98
C GLY A 79 -8.37 -2.02 -14.84
N ASN A 80 -7.30 -1.95 -14.03
CA ASN A 80 -7.24 -2.62 -12.73
C ASN A 80 -8.42 -2.11 -11.85
N PRO A 81 -9.28 -2.98 -11.27
CA PRO A 81 -10.41 -2.56 -10.44
C PRO A 81 -10.04 -1.65 -9.27
N ALA A 82 -8.93 -1.92 -8.59
CA ALA A 82 -8.45 -1.07 -7.50
C ALA A 82 -8.02 0.30 -8.01
N ALA A 83 -7.38 0.34 -9.18
CA ALA A 83 -6.96 1.58 -9.80
C ALA A 83 -8.16 2.44 -10.19
N LEU A 84 -9.19 1.85 -10.82
CA LEU A 84 -10.46 2.52 -11.11
C LEU A 84 -11.12 3.06 -9.85
N TYR A 85 -11.08 2.27 -8.78
CA TYR A 85 -11.71 2.66 -7.53
C TYR A 85 -11.07 3.90 -6.89
N CYS A 86 -9.76 4.14 -7.11
CA CYS A 86 -9.14 5.41 -6.72
C CYS A 86 -9.88 6.62 -7.31
N TRP A 87 -10.29 6.56 -8.59
CA TRP A 87 -11.04 7.65 -9.23
C TRP A 87 -12.44 7.81 -8.65
N ASP A 88 -13.13 6.70 -8.39
CA ASP A 88 -14.47 6.72 -7.78
C ASP A 88 -14.47 7.41 -6.40
N VAL A 89 -13.41 7.21 -5.62
CA VAL A 89 -13.23 7.88 -4.32
C VAL A 89 -12.67 9.31 -4.42
N GLY A 90 -12.45 9.83 -5.62
CA GLY A 90 -11.96 11.19 -5.87
C GLY A 90 -10.45 11.35 -5.70
N ALA A 91 -9.69 10.27 -5.80
CA ALA A 91 -8.23 10.24 -5.84
C ALA A 91 -7.73 10.02 -7.29
N LYS A 92 -6.41 10.09 -7.47
CA LYS A 92 -5.72 9.71 -8.73
C LYS A 92 -4.79 8.52 -8.47
N ASN A 93 -4.39 7.81 -9.51
CA ASN A 93 -3.38 6.75 -9.39
C ASN A 93 -1.95 7.29 -9.38
N ARG A 94 -1.08 6.58 -8.66
CA ARG A 94 0.36 6.73 -8.71
C ARG A 94 1.02 5.38 -8.53
N ILE A 95 1.88 5.03 -9.47
CA ILE A 95 2.79 3.89 -9.29
C ILE A 95 3.99 4.33 -8.46
N LEU A 96 4.20 3.63 -7.35
CA LEU A 96 5.40 3.72 -6.52
C LEU A 96 6.28 2.49 -6.77
N LYS A 97 7.59 2.70 -6.89
CA LYS A 97 8.57 1.65 -7.16
C LYS A 97 9.41 1.36 -5.92
N ALA A 98 9.59 0.09 -5.59
CA ALA A 98 10.51 -0.35 -4.54
C ALA A 98 11.95 -0.44 -5.06
N GLN A 99 12.91 -0.66 -4.15
CA GLN A 99 14.33 -0.80 -4.50
C GLN A 99 14.60 -2.01 -5.39
N ASN A 100 13.88 -3.12 -5.19
CA ASN A 100 13.94 -4.33 -6.00
C ASN A 100 13.21 -4.21 -7.35
N SER A 101 12.69 -3.02 -7.68
CA SER A 101 11.90 -2.71 -8.87
C SER A 101 10.45 -3.20 -8.90
N ASP A 102 9.93 -3.76 -7.82
CA ASP A 102 8.50 -4.01 -7.68
C ASP A 102 7.71 -2.70 -7.77
N GLN A 103 6.49 -2.78 -8.29
CA GLN A 103 5.62 -1.65 -8.52
C GLN A 103 4.29 -1.84 -7.78
N TYR A 104 3.87 -0.79 -7.10
CA TYR A 104 2.66 -0.75 -6.28
C TYR A 104 1.82 0.45 -6.72
N ASP A 105 0.52 0.23 -6.87
CA ASP A 105 -0.42 1.30 -7.22
C ASP A 105 -1.01 1.92 -5.95
N PHE A 106 -0.98 3.25 -5.87
CA PHE A 106 -1.48 4.03 -4.75
C PHE A 106 -2.55 5.01 -5.22
N CYS A 107 -3.62 5.14 -4.43
CA CYS A 107 -4.56 6.25 -4.56
C CYS A 107 -3.96 7.50 -3.89
N VAL A 108 -3.81 8.59 -4.64
CA VAL A 108 -3.30 9.89 -4.19
C VAL A 108 -4.45 10.88 -4.07
N PHE A 109 -4.67 11.38 -2.86
CA PHE A 109 -5.71 12.37 -2.55
C PHE A 109 -5.16 13.80 -2.67
N ASP A 110 -6.07 14.78 -2.70
CA ASP A 110 -5.77 16.21 -2.82
C ASP A 110 -5.02 16.80 -1.60
N ASP A 111 -5.14 16.17 -0.43
CA ASP A 111 -4.33 16.49 0.76
C ASP A 111 -2.93 15.85 0.74
N ASN A 112 -2.53 15.26 -0.39
CA ASN A 112 -1.30 14.49 -0.60
C ASN A 112 -1.19 13.21 0.24
N SER A 113 -2.24 12.81 0.95
CA SER A 113 -2.26 11.49 1.56
C SER A 113 -2.38 10.40 0.49
N MET A 114 -1.75 9.26 0.76
CA MET A 114 -1.75 8.11 -0.14
C MET A 114 -2.14 6.85 0.62
N ILE A 115 -2.83 5.94 -0.07
CA ILE A 115 -3.10 4.57 0.38
C ILE A 115 -2.87 3.59 -0.77
N ASP A 116 -2.37 2.38 -0.48
CA ASP A 116 -2.33 1.29 -1.45
C ASP A 116 -3.73 1.03 -2.03
N SER A 117 -3.83 0.94 -3.35
CA SER A 117 -5.13 0.88 -4.01
C SER A 117 -5.87 -0.43 -3.74
N TRP A 118 -5.14 -1.54 -3.59
CA TRP A 118 -5.73 -2.85 -3.29
C TRP A 118 -6.19 -2.95 -1.85
N ASP A 119 -5.45 -2.39 -0.89
CA ASP A 119 -5.89 -2.29 0.50
C ASP A 119 -7.24 -1.57 0.60
N LEU A 120 -7.34 -0.41 -0.06
CA LEU A 120 -8.60 0.35 -0.10
C LEU A 120 -9.73 -0.42 -0.78
N TYR A 121 -9.45 -1.02 -1.94
CA TYR A 121 -10.44 -1.78 -2.69
C TYR A 121 -10.99 -2.95 -1.88
N TYR A 122 -10.13 -3.79 -1.32
CA TYR A 122 -10.57 -4.98 -0.57
C TYR A 122 -11.20 -4.66 0.78
N LYS A 123 -10.87 -3.52 1.37
CA LYS A 123 -11.58 -3.01 2.55
C LYS A 123 -13.06 -2.72 2.23
N HIS A 124 -13.35 -2.20 1.05
CA HIS A 124 -14.69 -1.83 0.62
C HIS A 124 -15.45 -2.94 -0.11
N PHE A 125 -14.73 -3.86 -0.74
CA PHE A 125 -15.25 -5.01 -1.46
C PHE A 125 -14.54 -6.30 -0.99
N PRO A 126 -14.81 -6.75 0.24
CA PRO A 126 -14.25 -7.99 0.75
C PRO A 126 -14.73 -9.17 -0.11
N LYS A 127 -13.81 -10.11 -0.37
CA LYS A 127 -14.11 -11.38 -1.04
C LYS A 127 -14.88 -12.32 -0.13
#